data_AF-A0A3D2KTN3-F1
#
_entry.id   AF-A0A3D2KTN3-F1
#
_cell.length_a   1.000
_cell.length_b   1.000
_cell.length_c   1.000
_cell.angle_alpha   90.00
_cell.angle_beta   90.00
_cell.angle_gamma   90.00
#
_symmetry.space_group_name_H-M   'P 1'
#
loop_
_entity.id
_entity.type
_entity.pdbx_description
1 polymer ?
#
loop_
_entity_poly.entity_id
_entity_poly.type
_entity_poly.pdbx_seq_one_letter_code
_entity_poly.pdbx_strand_id
1 'polypeptide(L)'
;HPASVSRTADALGKTSLVPRRQGEQILASSLVSGDDPGEYRAGLRPEERALCLPAEVVLGGWLGVAPGDYVDLTVVLDGVSHCLAQGLEVLDVVKDPSTPFSGGRVQAPLGVFLRVTPAQAERITLAVEYGKVYFSVLGYAGVPVPASGARLQDLYGGGEVETDVLWP
;
A
#
# COMPACT_ATOMS: atom_id res chain seq x y z
N HIS A 1 -3.80 -37.58 9.93
CA HIS A 1 -3.33 -37.45 8.53
C HIS A 1 -1.87 -37.01 8.57
N PRO A 2 -0.94 -37.48 7.71
CA PRO A 2 0.49 -37.11 7.80
C PRO A 2 0.76 -35.60 7.69
N ALA A 3 -0.11 -34.84 7.02
CA ALA A 3 -0.05 -33.38 6.95
C ALA A 3 -0.77 -32.64 8.09
N SER A 4 -1.28 -33.34 9.11
CA SER A 4 -1.95 -32.69 10.24
C SER A 4 -0.95 -32.05 11.17
N VAL A 5 -1.27 -30.84 11.63
CA VAL A 5 -0.52 -30.24 12.73
C VAL A 5 -0.65 -31.12 13.96
N SER A 6 0.50 -31.60 14.46
CA SER A 6 0.58 -32.49 15.61
C SER A 6 1.11 -31.79 16.87
N ARG A 7 1.76 -30.62 16.72
CA ARG A 7 2.24 -29.79 17.83
C ARG A 7 1.66 -28.40 17.71
N THR A 8 1.19 -27.84 18.81
CA THR A 8 0.61 -26.48 18.87
C THR A 8 1.57 -25.41 18.34
N ALA A 9 2.87 -25.57 18.61
CA ALA A 9 3.91 -24.67 18.11
C ALA A 9 3.93 -24.53 16.58
N ASP A 10 3.52 -25.57 15.85
CA ASP A 10 3.55 -25.56 14.38
C ASP A 10 2.37 -24.76 13.76
N ALA A 11 1.37 -24.38 14.58
CA ALA A 11 0.21 -23.57 14.20
C ALA A 11 0.12 -22.20 14.88
N LEU A 12 0.84 -21.98 15.99
CA LEU A 12 0.85 -20.70 16.68
C LEU A 12 1.41 -19.59 15.77
N GLY A 13 0.68 -18.47 15.70
CA GLY A 13 1.07 -17.31 14.88
C GLY A 13 0.80 -17.46 13.38
N LYS A 14 0.14 -18.55 12.94
CA LYS A 14 -0.20 -18.79 11.54
C LYS A 14 -1.68 -18.52 11.27
N THR A 15 -1.97 -18.01 10.08
CA THR A 15 -3.33 -17.73 9.63
C THR A 15 -3.92 -18.93 8.89
N SER A 16 -5.20 -19.26 9.14
CA SER A 16 -5.90 -20.31 8.38
C SER A 16 -6.39 -19.76 7.04
N LEU A 17 -6.06 -20.45 5.95
CA LEU A 17 -6.50 -20.07 4.59
C LEU A 17 -7.96 -20.41 4.30
N VAL A 18 -8.60 -21.22 5.16
CA VAL A 18 -9.99 -21.67 5.00
C VAL A 18 -10.77 -21.55 6.30
N PRO A 19 -12.10 -21.35 6.25
CA PRO A 19 -12.97 -21.39 7.43
C PRO A 19 -12.88 -22.72 8.16
N ARG A 20 -13.03 -22.70 9.49
CA ARG A 20 -12.91 -23.90 10.34
C ARG A 20 -14.15 -24.16 11.16
N ARG A 21 -14.43 -25.45 11.36
CA ARG A 21 -15.43 -25.91 12.32
C ARG A 21 -14.73 -26.42 13.59
N GLN A 22 -15.41 -26.28 14.72
CA GLN A 22 -14.93 -26.84 15.98
C GLN A 22 -14.76 -28.36 15.85
N GLY A 23 -13.61 -28.87 16.31
CA GLY A 23 -13.27 -30.29 16.22
C GLY A 23 -12.66 -30.73 14.89
N GLU A 24 -12.54 -29.83 13.90
CA GLU A 24 -11.87 -30.12 12.63
C GLU A 24 -10.35 -30.25 12.82
N GLN A 25 -9.75 -31.23 12.15
CA GLN A 25 -8.30 -31.40 12.14
C GLN A 25 -7.62 -30.29 11.32
N ILE A 26 -6.67 -29.60 11.94
CA ILE A 26 -5.88 -28.55 11.27
C ILE A 26 -4.77 -29.20 10.42
N LEU A 27 -4.70 -28.82 9.14
CA LEU A 27 -3.66 -29.27 8.21
C LEU A 27 -2.59 -28.19 8.04
N ALA A 28 -1.31 -28.57 8.03
CA ALA A 28 -0.21 -27.63 7.85
C ALA A 28 -0.29 -26.91 6.49
N SER A 29 -0.78 -27.59 5.45
CA SER A 29 -1.00 -27.05 4.10
C SER A 29 -2.10 -25.98 4.01
N SER A 30 -2.80 -25.74 5.12
CA SER A 30 -3.91 -24.79 5.20
C SER A 30 -3.67 -23.70 6.25
N LEU A 31 -2.43 -23.65 6.72
CA LEU A 31 -1.87 -22.60 7.56
C LEU A 31 -0.76 -21.90 6.78
N VAL A 32 -0.63 -20.61 7.00
CA VAL A 32 0.41 -19.76 6.38
C VAL A 32 1.02 -18.88 7.46
N SER A 33 2.29 -18.53 7.31
CA SER A 33 3.05 -17.75 8.30
C SER A 33 3.10 -16.27 7.90
N GLY A 34 3.24 -15.39 8.90
CA GLY A 34 3.45 -13.92 8.83
C GLY A 34 4.28 -13.43 7.65
N ASP A 35 5.33 -14.21 7.35
CA ASP A 35 6.41 -13.84 6.43
C ASP A 35 6.27 -14.50 5.05
N ASP A 36 5.22 -15.29 4.82
CA ASP A 36 4.99 -15.97 3.55
C ASP A 36 4.39 -14.99 2.51
N PRO A 37 5.02 -14.83 1.33
CA PRO A 37 4.51 -13.92 0.30
C PRO A 37 3.05 -14.23 -0.07
N GLY A 38 2.19 -13.23 0.06
CA GLY A 38 0.76 -13.39 -0.26
C GLY A 38 -0.14 -13.86 0.89
N GLU A 39 0.37 -14.04 2.12
CA GLU A 39 -0.45 -14.37 3.30
C GLU A 39 -1.58 -13.36 3.53
N TYR A 40 -1.31 -12.08 3.30
CA TYR A 40 -2.27 -10.98 3.52
C TYR A 40 -3.65 -11.23 2.89
N ARG A 41 -3.74 -12.09 1.86
CA ARG A 41 -4.98 -12.50 1.21
C ARG A 41 -5.95 -13.18 2.17
N ALA A 42 -5.45 -13.91 3.17
CA ALA A 42 -6.25 -14.58 4.18
C ALA A 42 -6.91 -13.59 5.16
N GLY A 43 -6.35 -12.40 5.32
CA GLY A 43 -6.88 -11.33 6.16
C GLY A 43 -7.88 -10.40 5.46
N LEU A 44 -8.10 -10.57 4.15
CA LEU A 44 -9.03 -9.72 3.40
C LEU A 44 -10.48 -10.14 3.64
N ARG A 45 -11.34 -9.13 3.80
CA ARG A 45 -12.80 -9.32 3.83
C ARG A 45 -13.35 -9.46 2.41
N PRO A 46 -14.57 -10.02 2.23
CA PRO A 46 -15.19 -10.19 0.90
C PRO A 46 -15.26 -8.90 0.05
N GLU A 47 -15.43 -7.76 0.71
CA GLU A 47 -15.50 -6.41 0.14
C GLU A 47 -14.13 -5.75 -0.11
N GLU A 48 -13.03 -6.45 0.20
CA GLU A 48 -11.67 -5.92 0.10
C GLU A 48 -10.87 -6.64 -0.99
N ARG A 49 -9.85 -5.95 -1.50
CA ARG A 49 -8.89 -6.43 -2.49
C ARG A 49 -7.49 -6.05 -2.04
N ALA A 50 -6.52 -6.88 -2.43
CA ALA A 50 -5.12 -6.49 -2.42
C ALA A 50 -4.78 -5.92 -3.80
N LEU A 51 -4.52 -4.62 -3.86
CA LEU A 51 -4.07 -3.94 -5.07
C LEU A 51 -2.55 -3.84 -5.05
N CYS A 52 -1.88 -4.35 -6.08
CA CYS A 52 -0.45 -4.15 -6.28
C CYS A 52 -0.21 -2.83 -7.01
N LEU A 53 0.58 -1.94 -6.42
CA LEU A 53 1.13 -0.77 -7.09
C LEU A 53 2.62 -1.00 -7.36
N PRO A 54 3.05 -1.06 -8.63
CA PRO A 54 4.46 -1.13 -8.98
C PRO A 54 5.26 0.06 -8.40
N ALA A 55 6.52 -0.17 -8.04
CA ALA A 55 7.37 0.89 -7.49
C ALA A 55 7.63 2.02 -8.48
N GLU A 56 7.62 1.72 -9.78
CA GLU A 56 7.81 2.69 -10.85
C GLU A 56 6.65 3.70 -10.98
N VAL A 57 5.44 3.35 -10.53
CA VAL A 57 4.25 4.21 -10.71
C VAL A 57 3.99 5.16 -9.55
N VAL A 58 4.59 4.93 -8.38
CA VAL A 58 4.47 5.88 -7.27
C VAL A 58 5.82 6.56 -7.04
N LEU A 59 5.81 7.87 -6.86
CA LEU A 59 7.00 8.69 -6.68
C LEU A 59 7.06 9.18 -5.22
N GLY A 60 8.22 9.08 -4.58
CA GLY A 60 8.42 9.54 -3.20
C GLY A 60 7.76 8.66 -2.11
N GLY A 61 8.35 8.61 -0.91
CA GLY A 61 7.77 7.97 0.28
C GLY A 61 8.07 6.47 0.49
N TRP A 62 8.56 5.74 -0.51
CA TRP A 62 8.71 4.28 -0.45
C TRP A 62 9.77 3.72 0.51
N LEU A 63 10.83 4.49 0.80
CA LEU A 63 12.03 3.97 1.46
C LEU A 63 11.85 3.61 2.95
N GLY A 64 10.64 3.76 3.50
CA GLY A 64 10.35 3.47 4.90
C GLY A 64 9.03 2.77 5.16
N VAL A 65 8.31 2.34 4.10
CA VAL A 65 7.02 1.67 4.26
C VAL A 65 7.22 0.19 4.60
N ALA A 66 6.50 -0.29 5.61
CA ALA A 66 6.47 -1.68 6.03
C ALA A 66 5.03 -2.24 6.01
N PRO A 67 4.85 -3.58 5.93
CA PRO A 67 3.55 -4.19 6.16
C PRO A 67 2.96 -3.76 7.51
N GLY A 68 1.68 -3.39 7.52
CA GLY A 68 0.97 -2.83 8.67
C GLY A 68 1.00 -1.31 8.77
N ASP A 69 1.82 -0.62 7.98
CA ASP A 69 1.76 0.84 7.89
C ASP A 69 0.48 1.30 7.17
N TYR A 70 0.13 2.57 7.38
CA TYR A 70 -0.96 3.23 6.67
C TYR A 70 -0.41 4.37 5.81
N VAL A 71 -0.91 4.44 4.57
CA VAL A 71 -0.50 5.46 3.60
C VAL A 71 -1.70 6.19 3.01
N ASP A 72 -1.48 7.47 2.71
CA ASP A 72 -2.35 8.27 1.86
C ASP A 72 -1.80 8.26 0.42
N LEU A 73 -2.72 8.21 -0.53
CA LEU A 73 -2.41 8.25 -1.96
C LEU A 73 -2.81 9.60 -2.53
N THR A 74 -1.83 10.32 -3.08
CA THR A 74 -2.06 11.57 -3.81
C THR A 74 -1.83 11.34 -5.30
N VAL A 75 -2.69 11.90 -6.15
CA VAL A 75 -2.49 11.95 -7.59
C VAL A 75 -2.33 13.39 -8.03
N VAL A 76 -1.42 13.64 -8.97
CA VAL A 76 -1.37 14.91 -9.72
C VAL A 76 -1.92 14.65 -11.12
N LEU A 77 -3.02 15.32 -11.45
CA LEU A 77 -3.71 15.25 -12.72
C LEU A 77 -4.05 16.67 -13.18
N ASP A 78 -3.80 16.98 -14.45
CA ASP A 78 -4.08 18.30 -15.05
C ASP A 78 -3.56 19.50 -14.24
N GLY A 79 -2.39 19.34 -13.60
CA GLY A 79 -1.75 20.40 -12.81
C GLY A 79 -2.35 20.63 -11.41
N VAL A 80 -3.24 19.76 -10.96
CA VAL A 80 -3.86 19.81 -9.62
C VAL A 80 -3.54 18.52 -8.86
N SER A 81 -3.11 18.65 -7.60
CA SER A 81 -2.97 17.51 -6.70
C SER A 81 -4.28 17.20 -6.00
N HIS A 82 -4.60 15.91 -5.91
CA HIS A 82 -5.81 15.41 -5.26
C HIS A 82 -5.44 14.26 -4.33
N CYS A 83 -5.99 14.27 -3.12
CA CYS A 83 -5.96 13.11 -2.26
C CYS A 83 -6.97 12.08 -2.79
N LEU A 84 -6.49 10.97 -3.32
CA LEU A 84 -7.32 9.95 -3.97
C LEU A 84 -7.92 8.97 -2.97
N ALA A 85 -7.12 8.59 -1.96
CA ALA A 85 -7.50 7.68 -0.90
C ALA A 85 -6.63 7.95 0.33
N GLN A 86 -7.20 7.73 1.51
CA GLN A 86 -6.50 7.90 2.78
C GLN A 86 -6.56 6.65 3.63
N GLY A 87 -5.56 6.48 4.48
CA GLY A 87 -5.51 5.38 5.45
C GLY A 87 -5.53 4.00 4.79
N LEU A 88 -4.87 3.85 3.64
CA LEU A 88 -4.73 2.55 3.00
C LEU A 88 -3.69 1.74 3.75
N GLU A 89 -4.07 0.57 4.25
CA GLU A 89 -3.16 -0.35 4.91
C GLU A 89 -2.23 -1.00 3.89
N VAL A 90 -0.94 -1.01 4.21
CA VAL A 90 0.08 -1.73 3.45
C VAL A 90 0.05 -3.18 3.90
N LEU A 91 -0.33 -4.05 2.98
CA LEU A 91 -0.43 -5.49 3.21
C LEU A 91 0.91 -6.18 3.06
N ASP A 92 1.71 -5.74 2.09
CA ASP A 92 3.00 -6.33 1.78
C ASP A 92 3.85 -5.38 0.93
N VAL A 93 5.17 -5.59 0.95
CA VAL A 93 6.15 -4.83 0.19
C VAL A 93 6.96 -5.82 -0.64
N VAL A 94 6.79 -5.78 -1.96
CA VAL A 94 7.52 -6.65 -2.88
C VAL A 94 8.96 -6.18 -2.93
N LYS A 95 9.90 -7.09 -2.68
CA LYS A 95 11.34 -6.84 -2.76
C LYS A 95 11.96 -7.76 -3.80
N ASP A 96 13.04 -7.32 -4.42
CA ASP A 96 13.75 -8.14 -5.41
C ASP A 96 14.46 -9.33 -4.72
N PRO A 97 14.10 -10.58 -4.98
CA PRO A 97 14.74 -11.72 -4.34
C PRO A 97 16.21 -11.91 -4.77
N SER A 98 16.64 -11.27 -5.86
CA SER A 98 17.98 -11.43 -6.45
C SER A 98 19.05 -10.47 -5.90
N THR A 99 18.65 -9.45 -5.13
CA THR A 99 19.58 -8.51 -4.50
C THR A 99 19.70 -8.78 -2.99
N PRO A 100 20.66 -9.61 -2.54
CA PRO A 100 20.85 -9.86 -1.12
C PRO A 100 21.22 -8.57 -0.39
N PHE A 101 20.63 -8.36 0.80
CA PHE A 101 20.96 -7.25 1.70
C PHE A 101 22.46 -7.31 2.05
N SER A 102 23.25 -6.46 1.40
CA SER A 102 24.69 -6.36 1.62
C SER A 102 25.05 -4.91 1.90
N GLY A 103 25.69 -4.67 3.06
CA GLY A 103 26.32 -3.39 3.38
C GLY A 103 25.40 -2.24 3.79
N GLY A 104 24.20 -2.49 4.30
CA GLY A 104 23.34 -1.45 4.87
C GLY A 104 22.60 -0.57 3.84
N ARG A 105 22.60 -0.96 2.56
CA ARG A 105 21.75 -0.32 1.55
C ARG A 105 20.34 -0.89 1.64
N VAL A 106 19.36 0.00 1.82
CA VAL A 106 17.93 -0.33 1.74
C VAL A 106 17.64 -0.82 0.33
N GLN A 107 17.12 -2.04 0.23
CA GLN A 107 16.68 -2.58 -1.04
C GLN A 107 15.43 -1.82 -1.51
N ALA A 108 15.48 -1.25 -2.71
CA ALA A 108 14.32 -0.59 -3.29
C ALA A 108 13.22 -1.64 -3.52
N PRO A 109 12.00 -1.44 -3.01
CA PRO A 109 10.90 -2.35 -3.28
C PRO A 109 10.53 -2.31 -4.77
N LEU A 110 10.03 -3.42 -5.30
CA LEU A 110 9.47 -3.54 -6.65
C LEU A 110 7.98 -3.14 -6.70
N GLY A 111 7.31 -3.08 -5.55
CA GLY A 111 5.93 -2.63 -5.44
C GLY A 111 5.38 -2.80 -4.02
N VAL A 112 4.16 -2.32 -3.79
CA VAL A 112 3.42 -2.53 -2.54
C VAL A 112 2.03 -3.07 -2.82
N PHE A 113 1.58 -3.95 -1.93
CA PHE A 113 0.19 -4.37 -1.87
C PHE A 113 -0.56 -3.50 -0.86
N LEU A 114 -1.68 -2.95 -1.28
CA LEU A 114 -2.56 -2.13 -0.44
C LEU A 114 -3.91 -2.82 -0.25
N ARG A 115 -4.47 -2.71 0.95
CA ARG A 115 -5.87 -3.07 1.21
C ARG A 115 -6.77 -1.98 0.68
N VAL A 116 -7.67 -2.34 -0.23
CA VAL A 116 -8.59 -1.40 -0.87
C VAL A 116 -9.97 -2.03 -1.06
N THR A 117 -11.01 -1.21 -1.19
CA THR A 117 -12.30 -1.65 -1.74
C THR A 117 -12.23 -1.74 -3.27
N PRO A 118 -13.14 -2.49 -3.95
CA PRO A 118 -13.22 -2.50 -5.41
C PRO A 118 -13.31 -1.11 -6.04
N ALA A 119 -14.13 -0.22 -5.47
CA ALA A 119 -14.29 1.15 -5.95
C ALA A 119 -13.03 2.02 -5.74
N GLN A 120 -12.23 1.73 -4.72
CA GLN A 120 -10.89 2.35 -4.59
C GLN A 120 -9.93 1.77 -5.63
N ALA A 121 -9.93 0.44 -5.83
CA ALA A 121 -9.05 -0.20 -6.80
C ALA A 121 -9.23 0.35 -8.23
N GLU A 122 -10.49 0.52 -8.67
CA GLU A 122 -10.80 1.08 -10.00
C GLU A 122 -10.29 2.53 -10.13
N ARG A 123 -10.59 3.38 -9.13
CA ARG A 123 -10.15 4.78 -9.12
C ARG A 123 -8.63 4.93 -9.09
N ILE A 124 -7.95 4.11 -8.28
CA ILE A 124 -6.49 4.10 -8.18
C ILE A 124 -5.86 3.64 -9.48
N THR A 125 -6.37 2.57 -10.09
CA THR A 125 -5.90 2.08 -11.38
C THR A 125 -6.01 3.16 -12.45
N LEU A 126 -7.14 3.86 -12.51
CA LEU A 126 -7.33 4.96 -13.44
C LEU A 126 -6.36 6.13 -13.18
N ALA A 127 -6.17 6.49 -11.91
CA ALA A 127 -5.26 7.56 -11.54
C ALA A 127 -3.79 7.25 -11.86
N VAL A 128 -3.38 5.99 -11.74
CA VAL A 128 -2.05 5.51 -12.15
C VAL A 128 -1.86 5.62 -13.66
N GLU A 129 -2.88 5.30 -14.44
CA GLU A 129 -2.82 5.37 -15.91
C GLU A 129 -2.66 6.81 -16.43
N TYR A 130 -3.34 7.77 -15.79
CA TYR A 130 -3.44 9.14 -16.31
C TYR A 130 -2.65 10.20 -15.52
N GLY A 131 -2.09 9.86 -14.37
CA GLY A 131 -1.50 10.83 -13.45
C GLY A 131 -0.18 10.36 -12.84
N LYS A 132 0.44 11.25 -12.05
CA LYS A 132 1.58 10.89 -11.21
C LYS A 132 1.09 10.64 -9.80
N VAL A 133 1.39 9.47 -9.28
CA VAL A 133 0.93 9.03 -7.96
C VAL A 133 2.05 9.18 -6.93
N TYR A 134 1.71 9.57 -5.71
CA TYR A 134 2.65 9.80 -4.61
C TYR A 134 2.11 9.17 -3.32
N PHE A 135 3.01 8.64 -2.50
CA PHE A 135 2.69 8.17 -1.16
C PHE A 135 3.04 9.21 -0.10
N SER A 136 2.16 9.31 0.90
CA SER A 136 2.46 9.97 2.18
C SER A 136 2.21 8.96 3.30
N VAL A 137 3.25 8.69 4.10
CA VAL A 137 3.12 7.78 5.25
C VAL A 137 2.44 8.52 6.38
N LEU A 138 1.37 7.93 6.92
CA LEU A 138 0.67 8.49 8.08
C LEU A 138 1.50 8.29 9.35
N GLY A 139 1.40 9.24 10.28
CA GLY A 139 1.95 9.06 11.63
C GLY A 139 1.26 7.90 12.35
N TYR A 140 1.86 7.41 13.45
CA TYR A 140 1.46 6.20 14.19
C TYR A 140 -0.02 6.13 14.63
N ALA A 141 -0.75 7.26 14.65
CA ALA A 141 -2.18 7.30 14.97
C ALA A 141 -3.12 7.18 13.75
N GLY A 142 -2.60 7.23 12.52
CA GLY A 142 -3.30 6.86 11.28
C GLY A 142 -4.53 7.68 10.90
N VAL A 143 -4.82 8.81 11.57
CA VAL A 143 -6.07 9.56 11.34
C VAL A 143 -6.01 10.28 9.99
N PRO A 144 -6.94 9.99 9.06
CA PRO A 144 -7.04 10.72 7.80
C PRO A 144 -7.33 12.20 8.04
N VAL A 145 -6.58 13.08 7.41
CA VAL A 145 -6.82 14.54 7.45
C VAL A 145 -7.27 15.00 6.06
N PRO A 146 -8.49 15.54 5.91
CA PRO A 146 -8.95 16.02 4.61
C PRO A 146 -8.01 17.09 4.05
N ALA A 147 -7.68 16.97 2.76
CA ALA A 147 -6.91 17.96 2.03
C ALA A 147 -7.72 18.45 0.82
N SER A 148 -7.72 19.77 0.58
CA SER A 148 -8.43 20.39 -0.55
C SER A 148 -7.73 20.19 -1.90
N GLY A 149 -6.52 19.63 -1.90
CA GLY A 149 -5.63 19.60 -3.06
C GLY A 149 -4.82 20.89 -3.18
N ALA A 150 -3.82 20.88 -4.05
CA ALA A 150 -2.97 22.02 -4.34
C ALA A 150 -2.76 22.17 -5.85
N ARG A 151 -2.80 23.41 -6.32
CA ARG A 151 -2.51 23.82 -7.70
C ARG A 151 -1.12 24.44 -7.76
N LEU A 152 -0.60 24.58 -8.97
CA LEU A 152 0.68 25.25 -9.20
C LEU A 152 0.75 26.66 -8.57
N GLN A 153 -0.33 27.44 -8.68
CA GLN A 153 -0.45 28.77 -8.07
C GLN A 153 -0.32 28.76 -6.54
N ASP A 154 -0.73 27.68 -5.88
CA ASP A 154 -0.70 27.58 -4.40
C ASP A 154 0.74 27.43 -3.90
N LEU A 155 1.68 27.02 -4.77
CA LEU A 155 3.11 26.92 -4.44
C LEU A 155 3.79 28.29 -4.33
N TYR A 156 3.24 29.32 -4.97
CA TYR A 156 3.83 30.67 -5.01
C TYR A 156 3.20 31.62 -3.99
N GLY A 157 2.24 31.14 -3.19
CA GLY A 157 1.43 31.95 -2.28
C GLY A 157 0.39 32.74 -3.06
N GLY A 158 -0.87 32.76 -2.60
CA GLY A 158 -1.99 33.44 -3.25
C GLY A 158 -1.91 34.97 -3.26
N GLY A 159 -0.81 35.55 -3.75
CA GLY A 159 -0.71 36.93 -4.19
C GLY A 159 -0.87 36.96 -5.72
N GLU A 160 -1.65 37.92 -6.21
CA GLU A 160 -1.73 38.24 -7.64
C GLU A 160 -0.32 38.30 -8.23
N VAL A 161 -0.05 37.43 -9.20
CA VAL A 161 1.06 37.65 -10.13
C VAL A 161 0.58 38.79 -11.03
N GLU A 162 0.86 40.02 -10.63
CA GLU A 162 0.77 41.19 -11.49
C GLU A 162 1.68 40.92 -12.70
N THR A 163 1.08 40.50 -13.81
CA THR A 163 1.77 40.30 -15.07
C THR A 163 2.09 41.65 -15.68
N ASP A 164 3.03 42.39 -15.08
CA ASP A 164 3.75 43.44 -15.77
C ASP A 164 5.03 42.83 -16.34
N VAL A 165 4.86 42.15 -17.47
CA VAL A 165 5.96 41.91 -18.40
C VAL A 165 5.61 42.64 -19.70
N LEU A 166 5.93 43.94 -19.71
CA LEU A 166 6.20 44.68 -20.92
C LEU A 166 7.46 44.08 -21.56
N TRP A 167 7.31 43.40 -22.69
CA TRP A 167 8.44 43.15 -23.59
C TRP A 167 8.46 44.23 -24.70
N PRO A 168 9.65 44.69 -25.12
CA PRO A 168 9.83 45.60 -26.25
C PRO A 168 9.60 44.93 -27.61
#